data_AF-A0A7X6GZX1-F1
#
_entry.id   AF-A0A7X6GZX1-F1
#
_cell.length_a   1.000
_cell.length_b   1.000
_cell.length_c   1.000
_cell.angle_alpha   90.00
_cell.angle_beta   90.00
_cell.angle_gamma   90.00
#
_symmetry.space_group_name_H-M   'P 1'
#
loop_
_entity.id
_entity.type
_entity.pdbx_description
1 polymer ?
#
loop_
_entity_poly.entity_id
_entity_poly.type
_entity_poly.pdbx_seq_one_letter_code
_entity_poly.pdbx_strand_id
1 'polypeptide(L)'
;MRAAALIALALFAAPAGAGALEGFDTCFARAIAHFEMEAARLGTAGLVEDFELVTRDRVHHCGSLAIVACDRGPEPQACQRRLAAAQLALRDRVLAGLPAPEDVTAAAPFGAALYPRLWAVARGASAGDDCAGAEDPVAAWCETHEARLQLTEAVAAWQVARLIGMAAPAVALGSVDSAMPFEPVPRPGREEDE
;
A
#
# COMPACT_ATOMS: atom_id res chain seq x y z
N MET A 1 -19.75 31.37 47.09
CA MET A 1 -18.31 31.16 46.82
C MET A 1 -18.22 29.96 45.88
N ARG A 2 -17.84 30.20 44.61
CA ARG A 2 -17.87 29.20 43.53
C ARG A 2 -16.58 28.37 43.58
N ALA A 3 -16.71 27.05 43.74
CA ALA A 3 -15.61 26.11 43.64
C ALA A 3 -15.15 26.01 42.18
N ALA A 4 -13.85 26.23 41.96
CA ALA A 4 -13.21 26.21 40.65
C ALA A 4 -13.07 24.77 40.15
N ALA A 5 -13.63 24.50 38.96
CA ALA A 5 -13.34 23.30 38.20
C ALA A 5 -12.03 23.51 37.42
N LEU A 6 -10.97 22.82 37.85
CA LEU A 6 -9.75 22.66 37.06
C LEU A 6 -10.00 21.57 36.01
N ILE A 7 -10.37 21.98 34.81
CA ILE A 7 -10.36 21.11 33.63
C ILE A 7 -8.91 21.03 33.16
N ALA A 8 -8.26 19.91 33.43
CA ALA A 8 -6.95 19.59 32.89
C ALA A 8 -7.08 19.38 31.37
N LEU A 9 -6.53 20.31 30.58
CA LEU A 9 -6.26 20.08 29.16
C LEU A 9 -5.16 19.01 29.06
N ALA A 10 -5.56 17.75 28.87
CA ALA A 10 -4.69 16.73 28.30
C ALA A 10 -4.44 17.11 26.84
N LEU A 11 -3.32 17.79 26.57
CA LEU A 11 -2.77 17.94 25.24
C LEU A 11 -2.46 16.54 24.70
N PHE A 12 -3.31 16.05 23.80
CA PHE A 12 -3.00 14.89 22.97
C PHE A 12 -1.83 15.26 22.06
N ALA A 13 -0.61 15.03 22.54
CA ALA A 13 0.55 14.94 21.67
C ALA A 13 0.32 13.74 20.77
N ALA A 14 -0.17 13.98 19.55
CA ALA A 14 -0.19 12.95 18.53
C ALA A 14 1.22 12.37 18.43
N PRO A 15 1.39 11.03 18.44
CA PRO A 15 2.71 10.45 18.34
C PRO A 15 3.39 11.00 17.09
N ALA A 16 4.64 11.46 17.23
CA ALA A 16 5.44 11.91 16.10
C ALA A 16 5.37 10.85 15.00
N GLY A 17 5.13 11.23 13.74
CA GLY A 17 4.96 10.27 12.64
C GLY A 17 3.53 9.76 12.39
N ALA A 18 2.53 10.13 13.19
CA ALA A 18 1.12 9.85 12.86
C ALA A 18 0.72 10.38 11.48
N GLY A 19 1.18 11.59 11.12
CA GLY A 19 0.89 12.18 9.81
C GLY A 19 1.56 11.47 8.62
N ALA A 20 2.71 10.80 8.82
CA ALA A 20 3.35 10.02 7.77
C ALA A 20 2.55 8.73 7.48
N LEU A 21 2.00 8.10 8.53
CA LEU A 21 1.13 6.93 8.41
C LEU A 21 -0.21 7.29 7.75
N GLU A 22 -0.85 8.37 8.20
CA GLU A 22 -2.12 8.83 7.61
C GLU A 22 -1.97 9.20 6.13
N GLY A 23 -0.86 9.88 5.78
CA GLY A 23 -0.53 10.18 4.39
C GLY A 23 -0.25 8.93 3.55
N PHE A 24 0.42 7.92 4.13
CA PHE A 24 0.63 6.63 3.50
C PHE A 24 -0.70 5.91 3.23
N ASP A 25 -1.56 5.76 4.24
CA ASP A 25 -2.83 5.04 4.15
C ASP A 25 -3.74 5.66 3.08
N THR A 26 -3.83 6.99 3.06
CA THR A 26 -4.61 7.74 2.07
C THR A 26 -4.07 7.53 0.64
N CYS A 27 -2.74 7.60 0.48
CA CYS A 27 -2.09 7.39 -0.82
C CYS A 27 -2.30 5.95 -1.30
N PHE A 28 -2.10 4.97 -0.42
CA PHE A 28 -2.26 3.55 -0.70
C PHE A 28 -3.70 3.24 -1.13
N ALA A 29 -4.71 3.69 -0.37
CA ALA A 29 -6.11 3.48 -0.71
C ALA A 29 -6.45 4.04 -2.11
N ARG A 30 -5.91 5.21 -2.46
CA ARG A 30 -6.08 5.80 -3.80
C ARG A 30 -5.40 4.97 -4.90
N ALA A 31 -4.21 4.45 -4.65
CA ALA A 31 -3.51 3.58 -5.60
C ALA A 31 -4.32 2.31 -5.90
N ILE A 32 -4.85 1.68 -4.86
CA ILE A 32 -5.69 0.48 -4.98
C ILE A 32 -7.00 0.77 -5.72
N ALA A 33 -7.69 1.85 -5.37
CA ALA A 33 -8.94 2.25 -6.03
C ALA A 33 -8.74 2.53 -7.53
N HIS A 34 -7.64 3.18 -7.89
CA HIS A 34 -7.30 3.42 -9.30
C HIS A 34 -7.15 2.10 -10.08
N PHE A 35 -6.50 1.09 -9.49
CA PHE A 35 -6.40 -0.22 -10.12
C PHE A 35 -7.75 -0.92 -10.27
N GLU A 36 -8.58 -0.95 -9.22
CA GLU A 36 -9.91 -1.58 -9.30
C GLU A 36 -10.81 -0.90 -10.35
N MET A 37 -10.73 0.43 -10.46
CA MET A 37 -11.43 1.17 -11.51
C MET A 37 -10.96 0.79 -12.93
N GLU A 38 -9.64 0.77 -13.16
CA GLU A 38 -9.12 0.39 -14.47
C GLU A 38 -9.41 -1.08 -14.80
N ALA A 39 -9.33 -1.98 -13.81
CA ALA A 39 -9.71 -3.39 -13.96
C ALA A 39 -11.18 -3.57 -14.32
N ALA A 40 -12.07 -2.79 -13.70
CA ALA A 40 -13.49 -2.78 -14.05
C ALA A 40 -13.75 -2.20 -15.45
N ARG A 41 -12.98 -1.19 -15.87
CA ARG A 41 -13.15 -0.50 -17.15
C ARG A 41 -12.64 -1.29 -18.35
N LEU A 42 -11.44 -1.85 -18.24
CA LEU A 42 -10.72 -2.50 -19.34
C LEU A 42 -10.97 -4.01 -19.42
N GLY A 43 -11.34 -4.64 -18.30
CA GLY A 43 -11.36 -6.10 -18.18
C GLY A 43 -9.95 -6.71 -18.30
N THR A 44 -9.85 -8.03 -18.16
CA THR A 44 -8.54 -8.72 -18.12
C THR A 44 -7.73 -8.56 -19.41
N ALA A 45 -8.37 -8.59 -20.59
CA ALA A 45 -7.66 -8.53 -21.87
C ALA A 45 -7.01 -7.16 -22.10
N GLY A 46 -7.75 -6.06 -21.90
CA GLY A 46 -7.21 -4.71 -22.05
C GLY A 46 -6.19 -4.37 -20.96
N LEU A 47 -6.40 -4.86 -19.74
CA LEU A 47 -5.47 -4.57 -18.65
C LEU A 47 -4.17 -5.36 -18.74
N VAL A 48 -4.11 -6.50 -19.45
CA VAL A 48 -2.88 -7.26 -19.72
C VAL A 48 -2.01 -6.60 -20.80
N GLU A 49 -2.64 -6.01 -21.82
CA GLU A 49 -1.94 -5.24 -22.86
C GLU A 49 -1.34 -3.94 -22.29
N ASP A 50 -2.07 -3.30 -21.37
CA ASP A 50 -1.63 -2.09 -20.66
C ASP A 50 -1.04 -2.37 -19.25
N PHE A 51 -0.75 -3.65 -18.91
CA PHE A 51 -0.27 -4.04 -17.56
C PHE A 51 1.18 -3.65 -17.28
N GLU A 52 1.71 -2.65 -17.97
CA GLU A 52 2.91 -2.01 -17.49
C GLU A 52 2.60 -1.42 -16.11
N LEU A 53 3.09 -2.06 -15.05
CA LEU A 53 3.71 -1.50 -13.83
C LEU A 53 3.03 -0.37 -13.04
N VAL A 54 1.97 0.29 -13.52
CA VAL A 54 1.51 1.61 -13.07
C VAL A 54 1.01 1.55 -11.64
N THR A 55 0.35 0.47 -11.22
CA THR A 55 -0.16 0.40 -9.83
C THR A 55 0.89 -0.11 -8.85
N ARG A 56 1.75 -1.05 -9.26
CA ARG A 56 2.92 -1.46 -8.47
C ARG A 56 3.77 -0.23 -8.13
N ASP A 57 4.04 0.60 -9.13
CA ASP A 57 4.85 1.79 -8.98
C ASP A 57 4.15 2.87 -8.12
N ARG A 58 2.82 2.96 -8.17
CA ARG A 58 2.05 3.84 -7.27
C ARG A 58 2.15 3.41 -5.80
N VAL A 59 2.05 2.12 -5.49
CA VAL A 59 2.21 1.62 -4.11
C VAL A 59 3.63 1.87 -3.62
N HIS A 60 4.63 1.57 -4.45
CA HIS A 60 6.03 1.88 -4.17
C HIS A 60 6.24 3.38 -3.94
N HIS A 61 5.62 4.23 -4.76
CA HIS A 61 5.66 5.68 -4.60
C HIS A 61 5.06 6.15 -3.28
N CYS A 62 3.90 5.64 -2.87
CA CYS A 62 3.27 5.97 -1.59
C CYS A 62 4.18 5.66 -0.41
N GLY A 63 4.80 4.48 -0.38
CA GLY A 63 5.77 4.14 0.67
C GLY A 63 7.02 5.04 0.64
N SER A 64 7.47 5.44 -0.55
CA SER A 64 8.63 6.34 -0.70
C SER A 64 8.34 7.75 -0.15
N LEU A 65 7.15 8.29 -0.43
CA LEU A 65 6.72 9.58 0.12
C LEU A 65 6.63 9.54 1.65
N ALA A 66 6.14 8.44 2.21
CA ALA A 66 6.03 8.25 3.65
C ALA A 66 7.39 8.15 4.34
N ILE A 67 8.38 7.50 3.72
CA ILE A 67 9.78 7.48 4.20
C ILE A 67 10.34 8.91 4.22
N VAL A 68 10.19 9.67 3.12
CA VAL A 68 10.64 11.07 3.06
C VAL A 68 9.94 11.94 4.11
N ALA A 69 8.67 11.67 4.41
CA ALA A 69 7.94 12.37 5.47
C ALA A 69 8.53 12.02 6.86
N CYS A 70 8.88 10.76 7.11
CA CYS A 70 9.57 10.36 8.34
C CYS A 70 10.95 11.03 8.46
N ASP A 71 11.73 11.09 7.38
CA ASP A 71 13.08 11.69 7.36
C ASP A 71 13.07 13.17 7.74
N ARG A 72 11.98 13.88 7.42
CA ARG A 72 11.79 15.30 7.74
C ARG A 72 11.17 15.54 9.12
N GLY A 73 10.76 14.48 9.80
CA GLY A 73 10.11 14.53 11.10
C GLY A 73 11.09 14.65 12.28
N PRO A 74 10.56 14.87 13.50
CA PRO A 74 11.39 15.03 14.71
C PRO A 74 12.00 13.71 15.22
N GLU A 75 11.47 12.56 14.81
CA GLU A 75 11.95 11.22 15.19
C GLU A 75 12.01 10.27 13.98
N PRO A 76 12.97 10.46 13.05
CA PRO A 76 12.99 9.74 11.79
C PRO A 76 13.00 8.22 11.93
N GLN A 77 13.88 7.67 12.78
CA GLN A 77 14.04 6.22 12.93
C GLN A 77 12.80 5.57 13.57
N ALA A 78 12.22 6.21 14.59
CA ALA A 78 11.01 5.72 15.23
C ALA A 78 9.81 5.77 14.28
N CYS A 79 9.70 6.81 13.45
CA CYS A 79 8.69 6.93 12.41
C CYS A 79 8.85 5.84 11.35
N GLN A 80 10.06 5.63 10.83
CA GLN A 80 10.42 4.62 9.85
C GLN A 80 10.03 3.21 10.33
N ARG A 81 10.37 2.83 11.57
CA ARG A 81 10.00 1.51 12.12
C ARG A 81 8.48 1.33 12.28
N ARG A 82 7.75 2.37 12.69
CA ARG A 82 6.28 2.33 12.71
C ARG A 82 5.68 2.16 11.30
N LEU A 83 6.24 2.86 10.32
CA LEU A 83 5.84 2.73 8.92
C LEU A 83 6.14 1.33 8.38
N ALA A 84 7.30 0.76 8.70
CA ALA A 84 7.66 -0.60 8.35
C ALA A 84 6.64 -1.60 8.92
N ALA A 85 6.34 -1.50 10.23
CA ALA A 85 5.34 -2.34 10.88
C ALA A 85 3.94 -2.23 10.23
N ALA A 86 3.51 -1.01 9.88
CA ALA A 86 2.24 -0.79 9.18
C ALA A 86 2.22 -1.43 7.78
N GLN A 87 3.30 -1.27 7.01
CA GLN A 87 3.45 -1.86 5.68
C GLN A 87 3.47 -3.40 5.73
N LEU A 88 4.16 -3.98 6.70
CA LEU A 88 4.19 -5.44 6.91
C LEU A 88 2.83 -5.98 7.33
N ALA A 89 2.13 -5.29 8.24
CA ALA A 89 0.78 -5.69 8.64
C ALA A 89 -0.21 -5.64 7.46
N LEU A 90 -0.07 -4.65 6.58
CA LEU A 90 -0.88 -4.54 5.37
C LEU A 90 -0.51 -5.61 4.33
N ARG A 91 0.79 -5.89 4.15
CA ARG A 91 1.29 -7.00 3.32
C ARG A 91 0.66 -8.32 3.77
N ASP A 92 0.65 -8.59 5.07
CA ASP A 92 0.09 -9.83 5.62
C ASP A 92 -1.41 -9.95 5.37
N ARG A 93 -2.17 -8.84 5.49
CA ARG A 93 -3.59 -8.82 5.11
C ARG A 93 -3.81 -9.13 3.64
N VAL A 94 -3.04 -8.51 2.76
CA VAL A 94 -3.09 -8.80 1.31
C VAL A 94 -2.81 -10.27 1.06
N LEU A 95 -1.69 -10.80 1.58
CA LEU A 95 -1.26 -12.18 1.36
C LEU A 95 -2.20 -13.23 1.95
N ALA A 96 -2.89 -12.92 3.06
CA ALA A 96 -3.89 -13.80 3.65
C ALA A 96 -5.12 -13.99 2.74
N GLY A 97 -5.39 -13.02 1.87
CA GLY A 97 -6.46 -13.05 0.88
C GLY A 97 -6.13 -13.77 -0.43
N LEU A 98 -4.92 -14.32 -0.56
CA LEU A 98 -4.43 -14.88 -1.80
C LEU A 98 -4.32 -16.41 -1.76
N PRO A 99 -4.67 -17.11 -2.86
CA PRO A 99 -4.48 -18.56 -2.96
C PRO A 99 -3.00 -18.93 -2.92
N ALA A 100 -2.68 -20.15 -2.47
CA ALA A 100 -1.32 -20.67 -2.62
C ALA A 100 -1.00 -20.87 -4.12
N PRO A 101 0.26 -20.71 -4.56
CA PRO A 101 0.62 -20.87 -5.97
C PRO A 101 0.19 -22.20 -6.60
N GLU A 102 0.19 -23.28 -5.83
CA GLU A 102 -0.27 -24.62 -6.22
C GLU A 102 -1.78 -24.69 -6.48
N ASP A 103 -2.57 -23.81 -5.88
CA ASP A 103 -4.03 -23.74 -6.03
C ASP A 103 -4.45 -22.81 -7.19
N VAL A 104 -3.49 -22.14 -7.82
CA VAL A 104 -3.77 -21.24 -8.95
C VAL A 104 -3.90 -22.01 -10.25
N THR A 105 -5.15 -22.30 -10.62
CA THR A 105 -5.50 -22.71 -11.98
C THR A 105 -5.51 -21.49 -12.89
N ALA A 106 -4.35 -21.07 -13.38
CA ALA A 106 -4.26 -19.89 -14.23
C ALA A 106 -4.99 -20.12 -15.56
N ALA A 107 -6.05 -19.33 -15.81
CA ALA A 107 -6.72 -19.27 -17.10
C ALA A 107 -5.82 -18.66 -18.22
N ALA A 108 -4.75 -17.95 -17.83
CA ALA A 108 -3.85 -17.25 -18.73
C ALA A 108 -2.35 -17.59 -18.45
N PRO A 109 -1.53 -17.83 -19.50
CA PRO A 109 -0.12 -18.22 -19.34
C PRO A 109 0.75 -17.23 -18.54
N PHE A 110 0.47 -15.92 -18.64
CA PHE A 110 1.24 -14.90 -17.93
C PHE A 110 1.09 -15.01 -16.40
N GLY A 111 -0.14 -15.27 -15.93
CA GLY A 111 -0.44 -15.40 -14.50
C GLY A 111 0.23 -16.62 -13.88
N ALA A 112 0.27 -17.74 -14.62
CA ALA A 112 0.90 -18.99 -14.18
C ALA A 112 2.40 -18.83 -13.85
N ALA A 113 3.12 -18.03 -14.65
CA ALA A 113 4.56 -17.85 -14.49
C ALA A 113 4.91 -16.70 -13.52
N LEU A 114 4.11 -15.63 -13.52
CA LEU A 114 4.39 -14.42 -12.74
C LEU A 114 3.93 -14.52 -11.29
N TYR A 115 2.73 -15.07 -11.05
CA TYR A 115 2.14 -15.12 -9.71
C TYR A 115 3.01 -15.84 -8.66
N PRO A 116 3.56 -17.05 -8.90
CA PRO A 116 4.36 -17.74 -7.91
C PRO A 116 5.63 -16.97 -7.51
N ARG A 117 6.21 -16.21 -8.46
CA ARG A 117 7.40 -15.40 -8.21
C ARG A 117 7.08 -14.19 -7.33
N LEU A 118 6.02 -13.46 -7.66
CA LEU A 118 5.55 -12.32 -6.86
C LEU A 118 5.15 -12.78 -5.45
N TRP A 119 4.44 -13.91 -5.34
CA TRP A 119 4.06 -14.51 -4.06
C TRP A 119 5.27 -14.89 -3.21
N ALA A 120 6.31 -15.46 -3.83
CA ALA A 120 7.55 -15.81 -3.15
C ALA A 120 8.32 -14.57 -2.68
N VAL A 121 8.48 -13.55 -3.54
CA VAL A 121 9.19 -12.31 -3.17
C VAL A 121 8.44 -11.54 -2.08
N ALA A 122 7.11 -11.49 -2.15
CA ALA A 122 6.29 -10.85 -1.14
C ALA A 122 6.44 -11.47 0.26
N ARG A 123 6.80 -12.75 0.35
CA ARG A 123 7.03 -13.49 1.61
C ARG A 123 8.50 -13.63 1.98
N GLY A 124 9.39 -13.46 1.02
CA GLY A 124 10.84 -13.55 1.20
C GLY A 124 11.44 -12.23 1.65
N ALA A 125 12.67 -12.29 2.14
CA ALA A 125 13.50 -11.10 2.30
C ALA A 125 14.26 -10.85 0.99
N SER A 126 14.21 -9.62 0.46
CA SER A 126 14.97 -9.17 -0.71
C SER A 126 16.27 -8.46 -0.32
N ALA A 127 16.42 -7.98 0.92
CA ALA A 127 17.71 -7.56 1.43
C ALA A 127 18.58 -8.81 1.64
N GLY A 128 19.52 -9.03 0.72
CA GLY A 128 20.71 -9.82 1.03
C GLY A 128 21.53 -9.16 2.15
N ASP A 129 22.81 -9.55 2.28
CA ASP A 129 23.72 -9.09 3.35
C ASP A 129 23.91 -7.55 3.44
N ASP A 130 23.36 -6.76 2.52
CA ASP A 130 23.57 -5.30 2.39
C ASP A 130 23.15 -4.49 3.64
N CYS A 131 22.19 -4.99 4.42
CA CYS A 131 21.73 -4.35 5.66
C CYS A 131 22.18 -5.10 6.93
N ALA A 132 22.98 -6.17 6.79
CA ALA A 132 23.42 -6.97 7.92
C ALA A 132 24.41 -6.19 8.80
N GLY A 133 24.13 -6.12 10.11
CA GLY A 133 24.98 -5.41 11.07
C GLY A 133 24.92 -3.88 10.98
N ALA A 134 24.02 -3.32 10.17
CA ALA A 134 23.80 -1.88 10.14
C ALA A 134 23.25 -1.38 11.49
N GLU A 135 23.71 -0.21 11.92
CA GLU A 135 23.18 0.52 13.07
C GLU A 135 22.31 1.70 12.59
N ASP A 136 21.61 2.36 13.51
CA ASP A 136 20.84 3.57 13.19
C ASP A 136 21.78 4.70 12.71
N PRO A 137 21.39 5.48 11.69
CA PRO A 137 20.05 5.54 11.09
C PRO A 137 19.81 4.54 9.95
N VAL A 138 20.84 3.82 9.50
CA VAL A 138 20.78 2.94 8.32
C VAL A 138 19.89 1.73 8.59
N ALA A 139 19.91 1.18 9.80
CA ALA A 139 19.09 0.04 10.19
C ALA A 139 17.59 0.32 10.02
N ALA A 140 17.10 1.45 10.56
CA ALA A 140 15.70 1.85 10.41
C ALA A 140 15.31 2.10 8.94
N TRP A 141 16.20 2.73 8.15
CA TRP A 141 15.97 2.94 6.73
C TRP A 141 15.86 1.62 5.95
N CYS A 142 16.78 0.69 6.21
CA CYS A 142 16.78 -0.66 5.63
C CYS A 142 15.47 -1.40 5.94
N GLU A 143 15.04 -1.40 7.22
CA GLU A 143 13.81 -2.06 7.66
C GLU A 143 12.59 -1.54 6.90
N THR A 144 12.44 -0.21 6.79
CA THR A 144 11.30 0.39 6.09
C THR A 144 11.35 0.20 4.58
N HIS A 145 12.55 0.25 3.98
CA HIS A 145 12.71 0.00 2.54
C HIS A 145 12.33 -1.43 2.17
N GLU A 146 12.76 -2.42 2.98
CA GLU A 146 12.41 -3.82 2.82
C GLU A 146 10.89 -4.03 2.97
N ALA A 147 10.29 -3.49 4.03
CA ALA A 147 8.85 -3.57 4.25
C ALA A 147 8.03 -3.01 3.08
N ARG A 148 8.45 -1.86 2.52
CA ARG A 148 7.84 -1.26 1.33
C ARG A 148 7.95 -2.17 0.10
N LEU A 149 9.12 -2.76 -0.15
CA LEU A 149 9.33 -3.66 -1.28
C LEU A 149 8.43 -4.89 -1.16
N GLN A 150 8.40 -5.53 0.01
CA GLN A 150 7.55 -6.69 0.25
C GLN A 150 6.06 -6.38 0.07
N LEU A 151 5.59 -5.23 0.59
CA LEU A 151 4.20 -4.81 0.37
C LEU A 151 3.91 -4.56 -1.12
N THR A 152 4.85 -3.93 -1.84
CA THR A 152 4.71 -3.66 -3.27
C THR A 152 4.53 -4.96 -4.07
N GLU A 153 5.32 -5.97 -3.76
CA GLU A 153 5.25 -7.28 -4.41
C GLU A 153 4.02 -8.07 -3.98
N ALA A 154 3.57 -7.96 -2.72
CA ALA A 154 2.31 -8.55 -2.27
C ALA A 154 1.11 -7.97 -3.04
N VAL A 155 1.09 -6.66 -3.25
CA VAL A 155 0.04 -6.00 -4.05
C VAL A 155 0.13 -6.41 -5.51
N ALA A 156 1.32 -6.53 -6.09
CA ALA A 156 1.48 -7.03 -7.45
C ALA A 156 0.94 -8.47 -7.60
N ALA A 157 1.23 -9.36 -6.63
CA ALA A 157 0.68 -10.71 -6.60
C ALA A 157 -0.85 -10.69 -6.53
N TRP A 158 -1.41 -9.82 -5.69
CA TRP A 158 -2.86 -9.63 -5.61
C TRP A 158 -3.47 -9.13 -6.92
N GLN A 159 -2.84 -8.16 -7.60
CA GLN A 159 -3.33 -7.64 -8.88
C GLN A 159 -3.36 -8.74 -9.96
N VAL A 160 -2.30 -9.55 -10.03
CA VAL A 160 -2.26 -10.70 -10.94
C VAL A 160 -3.38 -11.69 -10.61
N ALA A 161 -3.53 -12.06 -9.33
CA ALA A 161 -4.60 -12.97 -8.89
C ALA A 161 -6.00 -12.40 -9.17
N ARG A 162 -6.18 -11.09 -8.99
CA ARG A 162 -7.43 -10.37 -9.26
C ARG A 162 -7.79 -10.43 -10.75
N LEU A 163 -6.80 -10.30 -11.64
CA LEU A 163 -6.99 -10.33 -13.10
C LEU A 163 -7.33 -11.71 -13.65
N ILE A 164 -6.78 -12.76 -13.05
CA ILE A 164 -7.11 -14.15 -13.40
C ILE A 164 -8.35 -14.68 -12.67
N GLY A 165 -9.06 -13.83 -11.93
CA GLY A 165 -10.32 -14.16 -11.25
C GLY A 165 -10.16 -14.99 -9.97
N MET A 166 -8.97 -15.02 -9.37
CA MET A 166 -8.62 -15.87 -8.23
C MET A 166 -8.54 -15.12 -6.89
N ALA A 167 -8.58 -13.78 -6.90
CA ALA A 167 -8.61 -12.97 -5.68
C ALA A 167 -9.84 -12.07 -5.63
N ALA A 168 -10.33 -11.84 -4.42
CA ALA A 168 -11.40 -10.89 -4.15
C ALA A 168 -10.91 -9.43 -4.28
N PRO A 169 -11.83 -8.45 -4.43
CA PRO A 169 -11.49 -7.04 -4.40
C PRO A 169 -10.80 -6.62 -3.10
N ALA A 170 -9.95 -5.60 -3.14
CA ALA A 170 -9.11 -5.21 -1.99
C ALA A 170 -9.89 -4.84 -0.72
N VAL A 171 -11.11 -4.31 -0.87
CA VAL A 171 -12.02 -4.03 0.26
C VAL A 171 -12.44 -5.32 0.97
N ALA A 172 -12.75 -6.36 0.21
CA ALA A 172 -13.14 -7.65 0.78
C ALA A 172 -11.98 -8.33 1.52
N LEU A 173 -10.74 -7.96 1.18
CA LEU A 173 -9.53 -8.41 1.87
C LEU A 173 -9.21 -7.60 3.13
N GLY A 174 -9.95 -6.53 3.42
CA GLY A 174 -9.66 -5.62 4.52
C GLY A 174 -8.32 -4.87 4.34
N SER A 175 -7.82 -4.79 3.11
CA SER A 175 -6.58 -4.09 2.78
C SER A 175 -6.82 -2.59 2.58
N VAL A 176 -8.07 -2.20 2.29
CA VAL A 176 -8.56 -0.81 2.22
C VAL A 176 -9.99 -0.74 2.74
N ASP A 177 -10.40 0.41 3.29
CA ASP A 177 -11.73 0.58 3.90
C ASP A 177 -12.86 0.81 2.89
N SER A 178 -12.54 1.31 1.69
CA SER A 178 -13.53 1.63 0.64
C SER A 178 -12.99 1.34 -0.76
N ALA A 179 -13.88 0.92 -1.66
CA ALA A 179 -13.55 0.64 -3.07
C ALA A 179 -13.28 1.94 -3.85
N MET A 180 -13.92 3.02 -3.43
CA MET A 180 -13.82 4.36 -4.03
C MET A 180 -13.65 5.37 -2.89
N PRO A 181 -12.42 5.66 -2.46
CA PRO A 181 -12.15 6.65 -1.42
C PRO A 181 -12.25 8.09 -1.93
N PHE A 182 -12.69 8.32 -3.17
CA PHE A 182 -12.89 9.64 -3.75
C PHE A 182 -14.23 9.75 -4.45
N GLU A 183 -14.88 10.90 -4.27
CA GLU A 183 -16.06 11.27 -5.03
C GLU A 183 -15.63 11.81 -6.41
N PRO A 184 -16.29 11.40 -7.51
CA PRO A 184 -16.08 12.03 -8.81
C PRO A 184 -16.35 13.53 -8.71
N VAL A 185 -15.35 14.35 -9.05
CA VAL A 185 -15.57 15.80 -9.15
C VAL A 185 -16.34 16.05 -10.45
N PRO A 186 -17.52 16.69 -10.41
CA PRO A 186 -18.21 17.10 -11.63
C PRO A 186 -17.29 17.97 -12.46
N ARG A 187 -17.20 17.72 -13.77
CA ARG A 187 -16.51 18.65 -14.66
C ARG A 187 -17.13 20.05 -14.46
N PRO A 188 -16.34 21.12 -14.32
CA PRO A 188 -16.89 22.48 -14.31
C PRO A 188 -17.86 22.62 -15.48
N GLY A 189 -19.06 23.12 -15.21
CA GLY A 189 -20.05 23.35 -16.25
C GLY A 189 -19.37 24.09 -17.38
N ARG A 190 -19.40 23.50 -18.59
CA ARG A 190 -19.06 24.24 -19.79
C ARG A 190 -20.08 25.38 -19.80
N GLU A 191 -19.64 26.63 -19.63
CA GLU A 191 -20.49 27.75 -20.01
C GLU A 191 -20.96 27.44 -21.43
N GLU A 192 -22.28 27.32 -21.56
CA GLU A 192 -22.94 27.17 -22.84
C GLU A 192 -22.66 28.48 -23.58
N ASP A 193 -21.57 28.50 -24.34
CA ASP A 193 -21.30 29.54 -25.34
C ASP A 193 -22.38 29.38 -26.44
N GLU A 194 -23.51 30.06 -26.23
CA GLU A 194 -24.47 30.45 -27.27
C GLU A 194 -23.84 31.42 -28.29
#